data_AF-A0AAJ6CS97-F1
#
_entry.id   AF-A0AAJ6CS97-F1
#
_cell.length_a   1.000
_cell.length_b   1.000
_cell.length_c   1.000
_cell.angle_alpha   90.00
_cell.angle_beta   90.00
_cell.angle_gamma   90.00
#
_symmetry.space_group_name_H-M   'P 1'
#
loop_
_entity.id
_entity.type
_entity.pdbx_description
1 polymer ?
#
loop_
_entity_poly.entity_id
_entity_poly.type
_entity_poly.pdbx_seq_one_letter_code
_entity_poly.pdbx_strand_id
1 'polypeptide(L)'
;MKNEGLKVKRSAILMAMLGPWLNVILMVMAVVWLWGAIQVIDLGFRWHSTQYVRHGVSVVLNDGQKMVGDLSMTWGGDEHLSLDDGTTIILPKDYKMLTIPNEGQEPIGVPYMGMLALLCYLILSAFGIPYLAALLFPNLTGRLRPPSKS
;
A
#
# COMPACT_ATOMS: atom_id res chain seq x y z
N MET A 1 31.24 -38.69 -28.45
CA MET A 1 29.82 -38.88 -28.08
C MET A 1 29.52 -39.05 -26.58
N LYS A 2 30.45 -39.45 -25.71
CA LYS A 2 30.16 -39.68 -24.26
C LYS A 2 29.90 -38.42 -23.41
N ASN A 3 30.32 -37.24 -23.88
CA ASN A 3 30.24 -35.98 -23.11
C ASN A 3 28.86 -35.29 -23.14
N GLU A 4 28.03 -35.55 -24.15
CA GLU A 4 26.73 -34.87 -24.28
C GLU A 4 25.68 -35.44 -23.30
N GLY A 5 25.67 -36.75 -23.10
CA GLY A 5 24.77 -37.40 -22.14
C GLY A 5 25.01 -37.00 -20.67
N LEU A 6 26.26 -36.65 -20.32
CA LEU A 6 26.62 -36.19 -18.97
C LEU A 6 26.16 -34.74 -18.72
N LYS A 7 26.23 -33.87 -19.75
CA LYS A 7 25.71 -32.50 -19.69
C LYS A 7 24.19 -32.47 -19.54
N VAL A 8 23.47 -33.30 -20.29
CA VAL A 8 22.01 -33.38 -20.22
C VAL A 8 21.54 -33.87 -18.85
N LYS A 9 22.19 -34.90 -18.28
CA LYS A 9 21.89 -35.38 -16.92
C LYS A 9 22.14 -34.31 -15.85
N ARG A 10 23.25 -33.56 -15.94
CA ARG A 10 23.55 -32.47 -14.98
C ARG A 10 22.54 -31.32 -15.08
N SER A 11 22.12 -30.95 -16.29
CA SER A 11 21.08 -29.94 -16.51
C SER A 11 19.73 -30.37 -15.93
N ALA A 12 19.32 -31.63 -16.15
CA ALA A 12 18.07 -32.17 -15.62
C ALA A 12 18.05 -32.22 -14.08
N ILE A 13 19.18 -32.59 -13.45
CA ILE A 13 19.32 -32.61 -11.99
C ILE A 13 19.28 -31.18 -11.42
N LEU A 14 19.96 -30.23 -12.07
CA LEU A 14 19.91 -28.81 -11.69
C LEU A 14 18.50 -28.24 -11.81
N MET A 15 17.77 -28.52 -12.89
CA MET A 15 16.38 -28.08 -13.06
C MET A 15 15.43 -28.73 -12.03
N ALA A 16 15.62 -30.02 -11.71
CA ALA A 16 14.83 -30.71 -10.70
C ALA A 16 15.09 -30.18 -9.28
N MET A 17 16.31 -29.74 -8.98
CA MET A 17 16.65 -29.12 -7.71
C MET A 17 16.19 -27.67 -7.63
N LEU A 18 16.31 -26.87 -8.70
CA LEU A 18 16.00 -25.44 -8.70
C LEU A 18 14.52 -25.11 -8.96
N GLY A 19 13.79 -25.99 -9.65
CA GLY A 19 12.38 -25.79 -10.00
C GLY A 19 11.48 -25.52 -8.79
N PRO A 20 11.54 -26.33 -7.71
CA PRO A 20 10.77 -26.09 -6.49
C PRO A 20 11.11 -24.75 -5.83
N TRP A 21 12.40 -24.40 -5.76
CA TRP A 21 12.85 -23.14 -5.16
C TRP A 21 12.40 -21.91 -5.97
N LEU A 22 12.37 -22.00 -7.30
CA LEU A 22 11.87 -20.91 -8.14
C LEU A 22 10.41 -20.58 -7.81
N ASN A 23 9.56 -21.59 -7.67
CA ASN A 23 8.16 -21.40 -7.29
C ASN A 23 8.02 -20.77 -5.90
N VAL A 24 8.84 -21.20 -4.95
CA VAL A 24 8.86 -20.61 -3.59
C VAL A 24 9.27 -19.14 -3.64
N ILE A 25 10.31 -18.80 -4.42
CA ILE A 25 10.77 -17.42 -4.57
C ILE A 25 9.68 -16.56 -5.21
N LEU A 26 9.04 -17.04 -6.29
CA LEU A 26 7.92 -16.34 -6.93
C LEU A 26 6.76 -16.11 -5.97
N MET A 27 6.42 -17.12 -5.15
CA MET A 27 5.36 -17.00 -4.15
C MET A 27 5.69 -15.95 -3.08
N VAL A 28 6.92 -15.96 -2.55
CA VAL A 28 7.36 -14.96 -1.56
C VAL A 28 7.33 -13.56 -2.16
N MET A 29 7.83 -13.38 -3.39
CA MET A 29 7.77 -12.09 -4.07
C MET A 29 6.32 -11.61 -4.27
N ALA A 30 5.41 -12.50 -4.66
CA ALA A 30 4.00 -12.17 -4.82
C ALA A 30 3.35 -11.74 -3.49
N VAL A 31 3.67 -12.41 -2.39
CA VAL A 31 3.17 -12.05 -1.04
C VAL A 31 3.72 -10.69 -0.61
N VAL A 32 5.02 -10.44 -0.79
CA VAL A 32 5.65 -9.15 -0.47
C VAL A 32 5.06 -8.02 -1.32
N TRP A 33 4.83 -8.28 -2.60
CA TRP A 33 4.19 -7.33 -3.51
C TRP A 33 2.75 -7.01 -3.07
N LEU A 34 1.95 -8.03 -2.75
CA LEU A 34 0.58 -7.84 -2.28
C LEU A 34 0.54 -7.07 -0.95
N TRP A 35 1.45 -7.39 -0.03
CA TRP A 35 1.59 -6.66 1.22
C TRP A 35 1.89 -5.19 0.97
N GLY A 36 2.81 -4.87 0.06
CA GLY A 36 3.09 -3.50 -0.35
C GLY A 36 1.87 -2.77 -0.92
N ALA A 37 1.08 -3.44 -1.77
CA ALA A 37 -0.15 -2.86 -2.31
C ALA A 37 -1.15 -2.49 -1.21
N ILE A 38 -1.34 -3.35 -0.20
CA ILE A 38 -2.22 -3.08 0.94
C ILE A 38 -1.74 -1.85 1.71
N GLN A 39 -0.44 -1.74 1.99
CA GLN A 39 0.13 -0.59 2.70
C GLN A 39 -0.05 0.73 1.94
N VAL A 40 0.12 0.71 0.61
CA VAL A 40 -0.05 1.90 -0.22
C VAL A 40 -1.51 2.34 -0.29
N ILE A 41 -2.44 1.39 -0.36
CA ILE A 41 -3.88 1.66 -0.31
C ILE A 41 -4.25 2.28 1.05
N ASP A 42 -3.80 1.68 2.15
CA ASP A 42 -4.05 2.20 3.51
C ASP A 42 -3.50 3.63 3.66
N LEU A 43 -2.27 3.87 3.18
CA LEU A 43 -1.68 5.21 3.17
C LEU A 43 -2.52 6.21 2.36
N GLY A 44 -3.01 5.80 1.19
CA GLY A 44 -3.85 6.66 0.34
C GLY A 44 -5.22 6.96 0.97
N PHE A 45 -5.79 6.01 1.71
CA PHE A 45 -7.02 6.26 2.48
C PHE A 45 -6.77 7.19 3.67
N ARG A 46 -5.67 7.00 4.41
CA ARG A 46 -5.27 7.91 5.50
C ARG A 46 -5.00 9.32 4.99
N TRP A 47 -4.33 9.44 3.84
CA TRP A 47 -4.16 10.74 3.19
C TRP A 47 -5.53 11.37 2.94
N HIS A 48 -6.44 10.62 2.30
CA HIS A 48 -7.77 11.13 2.00
C HIS A 48 -8.53 11.57 3.25
N SER A 49 -8.48 10.80 4.34
CA SER A 49 -9.18 11.15 5.59
C SER A 49 -8.66 12.41 6.27
N THR A 50 -7.37 12.74 6.14
CA THR A 50 -6.82 13.98 6.74
C THR A 50 -7.34 15.26 6.10
N GLN A 51 -7.95 15.17 4.90
CA GLN A 51 -8.47 16.35 4.20
C GLN A 51 -9.88 16.75 4.65
N TYR A 52 -10.59 15.87 5.36
CA TYR A 52 -11.97 16.11 5.75
C TYR A 52 -12.06 16.41 7.24
N VAL A 53 -12.61 17.58 7.56
CA VAL A 53 -13.07 17.92 8.90
C VAL A 53 -14.57 17.63 8.94
N ARG A 54 -15.00 16.80 9.89
CA ARG A 54 -16.42 16.50 10.08
C ARG A 54 -16.98 17.39 11.16
N HIS A 55 -17.94 18.22 10.81
CA HIS A 55 -18.46 19.23 11.72
C HIS A 55 -19.54 18.69 12.66
N GLY A 56 -19.64 19.22 13.88
CA GLY A 56 -20.73 18.89 14.81
C GLY A 56 -20.83 17.40 15.19
N VAL A 57 -19.71 16.68 15.17
CA VAL A 57 -19.63 15.28 15.60
C VAL A 57 -19.86 15.20 17.09
N SER A 58 -20.71 14.25 17.51
CA SER A 58 -20.94 13.96 18.92
C SER A 58 -20.25 12.68 19.34
N VAL A 59 -19.39 12.77 20.35
CA VAL A 59 -18.67 11.63 20.93
C VAL A 59 -19.15 11.42 22.37
N VAL A 60 -19.46 10.17 22.72
CA VAL A 60 -19.77 9.76 24.08
C VAL A 60 -18.60 8.92 24.59
N LEU A 61 -17.94 9.42 25.61
CA LEU A 61 -16.82 8.75 26.29
C LEU A 61 -17.33 7.62 27.21
N ASN A 62 -16.42 6.80 27.70
CA ASN A 62 -16.75 5.64 28.55
C ASN A 62 -17.33 6.01 29.91
N ASP A 63 -17.02 7.21 30.41
CA ASP A 63 -17.60 7.81 31.61
C ASP A 63 -19.03 8.37 31.37
N GLY A 64 -19.52 8.32 30.13
CA GLY A 64 -20.82 8.85 29.73
C GLY A 64 -20.80 10.35 29.40
N GLN A 65 -19.64 11.01 29.45
CA GLN A 65 -19.51 12.40 29.05
C GLN A 65 -19.73 12.53 27.54
N LYS A 66 -20.67 13.40 27.16
CA LYS A 66 -20.97 13.71 25.77
C LYS A 66 -20.24 15.00 25.38
N MET A 67 -19.39 14.91 24.37
CA MET A 67 -18.71 16.03 23.75
C MET A 67 -19.25 16.24 22.34
N VAL A 68 -19.30 17.49 21.90
CA VAL A 68 -19.74 17.86 20.54
C VAL A 68 -18.74 18.86 20.00
N GLY A 69 -18.28 18.62 18.78
CA GLY A 69 -17.31 19.49 18.12
C GLY A 69 -16.92 18.98 16.74
N ASP A 70 -15.87 19.56 16.20
CA ASP A 70 -15.36 19.24 14.88
C ASP A 70 -14.30 18.15 14.97
N LEU A 71 -14.56 17.03 14.28
CA LEU A 71 -13.66 15.89 14.22
C LEU A 71 -12.69 16.06 13.05
N SER A 72 -11.41 16.02 13.33
CA SER A 72 -10.33 15.95 12.36
C SER A 72 -9.46 14.74 12.63
N MET A 73 -8.72 14.27 11.62
CA MET A 73 -7.85 13.10 11.75
C MET A 73 -6.44 13.48 11.33
N THR A 74 -5.45 13.05 12.10
CA THR A 74 -4.04 13.28 11.78
C THR A 74 -3.48 12.17 10.89
N TRP A 75 -2.28 12.41 10.34
CA TRP A 75 -1.53 11.41 9.58
C TRP A 75 -1.22 10.13 10.36
N GLY A 76 -1.09 10.23 11.69
CA GLY A 76 -0.90 9.09 12.58
C GLY A 76 -2.15 8.22 12.73
N GLY A 77 -3.30 8.72 12.28
CA GLY A 77 -4.61 8.12 12.49
C GLY A 77 -5.20 8.45 13.86
N ASP A 78 -4.70 9.48 14.52
CA ASP A 78 -5.28 9.98 15.78
C ASP A 78 -6.44 10.92 15.44
N GLU A 79 -7.54 10.73 16.15
CA GLU A 79 -8.77 11.51 16.01
C GLU A 79 -8.71 12.70 16.97
N HIS A 80 -8.88 13.91 16.45
CA HIS A 80 -8.83 15.16 17.21
C HIS A 80 -10.22 15.79 17.17
N LEU A 81 -10.79 16.07 18.33
CA LEU A 81 -12.05 16.77 18.48
C LEU A 81 -11.79 18.21 18.90
N SER A 82 -12.14 19.16 18.04
CA SER A 82 -12.10 20.60 18.35
C SER A 82 -13.47 21.04 18.85
N LEU A 83 -13.53 21.46 20.11
CA LEU A 83 -14.74 21.95 20.75
C LEU A 83 -15.02 23.41 20.35
N ASP A 84 -16.26 23.86 20.55
CA ASP A 84 -16.70 25.24 20.24
C ASP A 84 -15.94 26.32 21.03
N ASP A 85 -15.35 25.96 22.17
CA ASP A 85 -14.52 26.84 23.00
C ASP A 85 -13.08 27.02 22.47
N GLY A 86 -12.74 26.36 21.36
CA GLY A 86 -11.41 26.36 20.75
C GLY A 86 -10.45 25.32 21.34
N THR A 87 -10.88 24.51 22.30
CA THR A 87 -10.07 23.43 22.87
C THR A 87 -10.02 22.24 21.93
N THR A 88 -8.81 21.76 21.61
CA THR A 88 -8.62 20.52 20.83
C THR A 88 -8.24 19.37 21.77
N ILE A 89 -9.00 18.29 21.71
CA ILE A 89 -8.79 17.08 22.51
C ILE A 89 -8.44 15.92 21.57
N ILE A 90 -7.38 15.18 21.89
CA ILE A 90 -7.08 13.93 21.21
C ILE A 90 -8.01 12.86 21.77
N LEU A 91 -8.87 12.30 20.93
CA LEU A 91 -9.83 11.29 21.34
C LEU A 91 -9.12 9.96 21.61
N PRO A 92 -9.46 9.29 22.73
CA PRO A 92 -8.99 7.95 22.97
C PRO A 92 -9.68 6.98 21.99
N LYS A 93 -8.98 5.93 21.56
CA LYS A 93 -9.48 4.99 20.52
C LYS A 93 -10.67 4.15 20.98
N ASP A 94 -10.99 4.16 22.27
CA ASP A 94 -11.99 3.32 22.93
C ASP A 94 -13.23 4.10 23.41
N TYR A 95 -13.71 5.09 22.65
CA TYR A 95 -14.97 5.77 23.00
C TYR A 95 -16.20 4.85 22.85
N LYS A 96 -17.24 5.12 23.63
CA LYS A 96 -18.47 4.31 23.69
C LYS A 96 -19.32 4.46 22.42
N MET A 97 -19.44 5.69 21.91
CA MET A 97 -20.25 5.99 20.74
C MET A 97 -19.75 7.23 20.02
N LEU A 98 -19.68 7.19 18.69
CA LEU A 98 -19.41 8.34 17.84
C LEU A 98 -20.55 8.51 16.84
N THR A 99 -21.15 9.69 16.86
CA THR A 99 -22.30 10.04 16.02
C THR A 99 -21.91 11.19 15.11
N ILE A 100 -21.95 10.95 13.81
CA ILE A 100 -21.65 11.94 12.78
C ILE A 100 -23.00 12.39 12.21
N PRO A 101 -23.39 13.67 12.34
CA PRO A 101 -24.64 14.15 11.76
C PRO A 101 -24.54 14.07 10.23
N ASN A 102 -25.61 13.65 9.56
CA ASN A 102 -25.66 13.60 8.10
C ASN A 102 -25.88 14.98 7.48
N GLU A 103 -26.44 15.91 8.24
CA GLU A 103 -26.74 17.27 7.78
C GLU A 103 -25.50 18.15 7.84
N GLY A 104 -25.22 18.89 6.76
CA GLY A 104 -24.10 19.84 6.70
C GLY A 104 -22.72 19.23 6.49
N GLN A 105 -22.59 17.91 6.35
CA GLN A 105 -21.32 17.27 5.99
C GLN A 105 -21.07 17.39 4.50
N GLU A 106 -19.81 17.59 4.13
CA GLU A 106 -19.40 17.40 2.74
C GLU A 106 -19.61 15.93 2.34
N PRO A 107 -20.23 15.67 1.18
CA PRO A 107 -20.37 14.31 0.70
C PRO A 107 -18.99 13.69 0.54
N ILE A 108 -18.77 12.53 1.17
CA ILE A 108 -17.54 11.76 1.04
C ILE A 108 -17.43 11.36 -0.43
N GLY A 109 -16.57 12.07 -1.17
CA GLY A 109 -16.31 11.80 -2.57
C GLY A 109 -15.68 10.43 -2.75
N VAL A 110 -15.48 10.04 -4.01
CA VAL A 110 -14.70 8.83 -4.32
C VAL A 110 -13.31 8.99 -3.70
N PRO A 111 -12.77 8.00 -2.97
CA PRO A 111 -11.46 8.07 -2.31
C PRO A 111 -10.32 7.99 -3.32
N TYR A 112 -10.22 9.01 -4.16
CA TYR A 112 -9.37 9.07 -5.33
C TYR A 112 -7.89 9.02 -4.97
N MET A 113 -7.50 9.49 -3.79
CA MET A 113 -6.12 9.40 -3.29
C MET A 113 -5.69 7.95 -3.03
N GLY A 114 -6.60 7.10 -2.52
CA GLY A 114 -6.37 5.65 -2.42
C GLY A 114 -6.17 5.01 -3.78
N MET A 115 -7.03 5.37 -4.74
CA MET A 115 -6.94 4.88 -6.11
C MET A 115 -5.66 5.36 -6.82
N LEU A 116 -5.28 6.62 -6.63
CA LEU A 116 -4.07 7.22 -7.20
C LEU A 116 -2.82 6.55 -6.63
N ALA A 117 -2.77 6.34 -5.31
CA ALA A 117 -1.66 5.65 -4.66
C ALA A 117 -1.48 4.24 -5.22
N LEU A 118 -2.58 3.50 -5.38
CA LEU A 118 -2.56 2.18 -6.01
C LEU A 118 -2.09 2.23 -7.48
N LEU A 119 -2.60 3.18 -8.28
CA LEU A 119 -2.18 3.34 -9.67
C LEU A 119 -0.68 3.64 -9.78
N CYS A 120 -0.15 4.52 -8.94
CA CYS A 120 1.28 4.81 -8.86
C CYS A 120 2.09 3.55 -8.50
N TYR A 121 1.60 2.76 -7.54
CA TYR A 121 2.24 1.49 -7.17
C TYR A 121 2.27 0.48 -8.32
N LEU A 122 1.17 0.35 -9.07
CA LEU A 122 1.09 -0.52 -10.25
C LEU A 122 2.04 -0.06 -11.35
N ILE A 123 2.11 1.24 -11.64
CA ILE A 123 3.02 1.81 -12.64
C ILE A 123 4.49 1.59 -12.24
N LEU A 124 4.83 1.87 -10.98
CA LEU A 124 6.18 1.60 -10.45
C LEU A 124 6.53 0.12 -10.49
N SER A 125 5.57 -0.76 -10.21
CA SER A 125 5.76 -2.21 -10.29
C SER A 125 5.99 -2.68 -11.72
N ALA A 126 5.21 -2.16 -12.67
CA ALA A 126 5.27 -2.57 -14.07
C ALA A 126 6.49 -2.03 -14.82
N PHE A 127 6.95 -0.81 -14.50
CA PHE A 127 8.03 -0.15 -15.24
C PHE A 127 9.28 0.10 -14.40
N GLY A 128 9.11 0.46 -13.12
CA GLY A 128 10.21 0.76 -12.21
C GLY A 128 11.01 -0.48 -11.82
N ILE A 129 10.33 -1.58 -11.47
CA ILE A 129 11.01 -2.84 -11.09
C ILE A 129 11.85 -3.40 -12.25
N PRO A 130 11.35 -3.53 -13.49
CA PRO A 130 12.17 -3.98 -14.61
C PRO A 130 13.33 -3.05 -14.93
N TYR A 131 13.12 -1.73 -14.83
CA TYR A 131 14.18 -0.74 -15.07
C TYR A 131 15.30 -0.85 -14.02
N LEU A 132 14.94 -0.96 -12.74
CA LEU A 132 15.90 -1.13 -11.65
C LEU A 132 16.66 -2.45 -11.78
N ALA A 133 15.95 -3.53 -12.13
CA ALA A 133 16.57 -4.83 -12.38
C ALA A 133 17.56 -4.77 -13.56
N ALA A 134 17.24 -4.02 -14.61
CA ALA A 134 18.12 -3.83 -15.75
C ALA A 134 19.39 -3.04 -15.40
N LEU A 135 19.30 -2.06 -14.48
CA LEU A 135 20.45 -1.30 -13.99
C LEU A 135 21.35 -2.11 -13.05
N LEU A 136 20.76 -2.89 -12.14
CA LEU A 136 21.52 -3.65 -11.13
C LEU A 136 22.13 -4.94 -11.70
N PHE A 137 21.52 -5.52 -12.74
CA PHE A 137 21.97 -6.76 -13.36
C PHE A 137 22.12 -6.61 -14.89
N PRO A 138 23.08 -5.79 -15.36
CA PRO A 138 23.26 -5.54 -16.80
C PRO A 138 23.60 -6.82 -17.60
N ASN A 139 24.17 -7.83 -16.93
CA ASN A 139 24.52 -9.12 -17.55
C ASN A 139 23.33 -10.07 -17.76
N LEU A 140 22.20 -9.87 -17.05
CA LEU A 140 20.98 -10.67 -17.25
C LEU A 140 20.07 -10.09 -18.35
N THR A 141 20.18 -8.79 -18.62
CA THR A 141 19.36 -8.04 -19.59
C THR A 141 20.01 -7.87 -20.97
N GLY A 142 21.23 -8.40 -21.19
CA GLY A 142 22.02 -8.28 -22.41
C GLY A 142 21.41 -8.79 -23.73
N ARG A 143 20.13 -9.18 -23.75
CA ARG A 143 19.37 -9.53 -24.97
C ARG A 143 18.56 -8.38 -25.59
N LEU A 144 18.53 -7.20 -24.97
CA LEU A 144 17.82 -6.03 -25.54
C LEU A 144 18.74 -5.04 -26.27
N ARG A 145 19.94 -5.46 -26.70
CA ARG A 145 20.78 -4.62 -27.58
C ARG A 145 20.22 -4.70 -29.01
N PRO A 146 19.70 -3.60 -29.60
CA PRO A 146 19.32 -3.64 -31.00
C PRO A 146 20.57 -3.94 -31.85
N PRO A 147 20.43 -4.74 -32.92
CA PRO A 147 21.57 -5.06 -33.77
C PRO A 147 22.16 -3.77 -34.33
N SER A 148 23.47 -3.56 -34.14
CA SER A 148 24.17 -2.48 -34.80
C SER A 148 24.06 -2.71 -36.31
N LYS A 149 23.46 -1.77 -37.03
CA LYS A 149 23.49 -1.77 -38.49
C LYS A 149 24.96 -1.60 -38.92
N SER A 150 25.55 -2.66 -39.46
CA SER A 150 26.72 -2.59 -40.33
C SER A 150 26.24 -2.54 -41.77
#